data_AF-A0A6L5FC68-F1
#
_entry.id   AF-A0A6L5FC68-F1
#
_cell.length_a   1.000
_cell.length_b   1.000
_cell.length_c   1.000
_cell.angle_alpha   90.00
_cell.angle_beta   90.00
_cell.angle_gamma   90.00
#
_symmetry.space_group_name_H-M   'P 1'
#
loop_
_entity.id
_entity.type
_entity.pdbx_description
1 polymer ?
#
loop_
_entity_poly.entity_id
_entity_poly.type
_entity_poly.pdbx_seq_one_letter_code
_entity_poly.pdbx_strand_id
1 'polypeptide(L)'
;GTGNSDGGGAADDGAETASAEPVSDPTITITDMEFSGGTITVEAGTKVTWVWEDAPMEHNVHGDGFESPLQAEGTFTHTFNEVGTYDYQCDPHPFMTGTITVVEKEGA
;
A
#
# COMPACT_ATOMS: atom_id res chain seq x y z
N GLY A 1 6.61 52.19 42.12
CA GLY A 1 7.27 51.11 41.35
C GLY A 1 7.28 51.54 39.90
N THR A 2 8.40 51.55 39.17
CA THR A 2 9.13 50.38 38.61
C THR A 2 8.15 49.47 37.84
N GLY A 3 8.25 49.15 36.55
CA GLY A 3 9.23 49.37 35.47
C GLY A 3 8.68 48.67 34.21
N ASN A 4 9.30 48.96 33.05
CA ASN A 4 9.07 48.36 31.72
C ASN A 4 9.48 46.87 31.66
N SER A 5 8.85 46.05 30.80
CA SER A 5 9.52 45.27 29.74
C SER A 5 8.66 44.18 29.08
N ASP A 6 8.81 44.16 27.76
CA ASP A 6 8.48 43.18 26.73
C ASP A 6 8.77 41.71 27.08
N GLY A 7 8.09 40.77 26.41
CA GLY A 7 8.63 39.43 26.19
C GLY A 7 7.63 38.33 25.85
N GLY A 8 7.80 37.75 24.65
CA GLY A 8 7.30 36.43 24.26
C GLY A 8 6.19 36.51 23.20
N GLY A 9 6.47 36.47 21.89
CA GLY A 9 7.40 35.58 21.22
C GLY A 9 6.58 34.53 20.49
N ALA A 10 6.39 34.74 19.19
CA ALA A 10 5.82 33.77 18.28
C ALA A 10 6.74 32.54 18.18
N ALA A 11 6.12 31.37 18.24
CA ALA A 11 6.50 30.18 17.49
C ALA A 11 5.13 29.53 17.19
N ASP A 12 4.57 29.69 16.00
CA ASP A 12 5.03 28.99 14.79
C ASP A 12 5.34 27.53 15.16
N ASP A 13 4.30 26.79 15.54
CA ASP A 13 4.33 25.34 15.41
C ASP A 13 4.21 25.10 13.90
N GLY A 14 5.37 25.21 13.26
CA GLY A 14 5.55 24.95 11.86
C GLY A 14 4.93 23.59 11.58
N ALA A 15 3.86 23.61 10.78
CA ALA A 15 3.46 22.44 10.04
C ALA A 15 4.70 22.01 9.27
N GLU A 16 5.35 20.98 9.81
CA GLU A 16 6.44 20.27 9.17
C GLU A 16 5.82 19.67 7.92
N THR A 17 5.85 20.44 6.85
CA THR A 17 5.67 19.93 5.50
C THR A 17 6.87 19.03 5.27
N ALA A 18 6.74 17.80 5.74
CA ALA A 18 7.56 16.71 5.27
C ALA A 18 7.23 16.60 3.78
N SER A 19 8.12 17.11 2.96
CA SER A 19 8.13 16.83 1.54
C SER A 19 8.32 15.33 1.40
N ALA A 20 7.20 14.59 1.36
CA ALA A 20 7.21 13.16 1.13
C ALA A 20 7.93 12.91 -0.21
N GLU A 21 9.05 12.19 -0.15
CA GLU A 21 9.67 11.64 -1.35
C GLU A 21 8.63 10.77 -2.08
N PRO A 22 8.65 10.66 -3.41
CA PRO A 22 7.68 9.81 -4.11
C PRO A 22 7.83 8.39 -3.57
N VAL A 23 6.86 7.97 -2.75
CA VAL A 23 6.80 6.60 -2.25
C VAL A 23 6.60 5.74 -3.48
N SER A 24 7.59 4.92 -3.83
CA SER A 24 7.46 4.00 -4.95
C SER A 24 6.21 3.13 -4.74
N ASP A 25 5.44 2.96 -5.80
CA ASP A 25 4.28 2.06 -5.82
C ASP A 25 4.70 0.66 -5.27
N PRO A 26 3.93 0.08 -4.34
CA PRO A 26 4.31 -1.18 -3.69
C PRO A 26 4.30 -2.35 -4.66
N THR A 27 5.22 -3.27 -4.44
CA THR A 27 5.32 -4.54 -5.16
C THR A 27 5.21 -5.70 -4.18
N ILE A 28 4.38 -6.69 -4.53
CA ILE A 28 4.18 -7.94 -3.78
C ILE A 28 4.72 -9.08 -4.65
N THR A 29 5.75 -9.76 -4.19
CA THR A 29 6.32 -10.91 -4.91
C THR A 29 5.54 -12.17 -4.55
N ILE A 30 5.20 -12.96 -5.56
CA ILE A 30 4.65 -14.31 -5.41
C ILE A 30 5.83 -15.28 -5.51
N THR A 31 6.21 -15.86 -4.39
CA THR A 31 7.35 -16.77 -4.23
C THR A 31 7.07 -17.71 -3.06
N ASP A 32 7.65 -18.91 -3.07
CA ASP A 32 7.59 -19.86 -1.95
C ASP A 32 6.16 -20.17 -1.49
N MET A 33 5.20 -20.27 -2.43
CA MET A 33 3.78 -20.48 -2.13
C MET A 33 3.20 -19.40 -1.20
N GLU A 34 3.64 -18.15 -1.33
CA GLU A 34 3.22 -17.01 -0.52
C GLU A 34 3.08 -15.72 -1.35
N PHE A 35 2.18 -14.83 -0.93
CA PHE A 35 2.23 -13.40 -1.28
C PHE A 35 3.21 -12.70 -0.33
N SER A 36 4.50 -12.63 -0.69
CA SER A 36 5.54 -12.06 0.17
C SER A 36 5.28 -10.59 0.45
N GLY A 37 5.04 -10.26 1.72
CA GLY A 37 4.65 -8.92 2.14
C GLY A 37 3.23 -8.55 1.71
N GLY A 38 2.38 -9.51 1.38
CA GLY A 38 1.03 -9.32 0.84
C GLY A 38 0.00 -8.67 1.78
N THR A 39 0.42 -8.23 2.97
CA THR A 39 -0.41 -7.40 3.85
C THR A 39 0.22 -6.02 3.95
N ILE A 40 -0.39 -5.03 3.30
CA ILE A 40 0.12 -3.66 3.24
C ILE A 40 -0.98 -2.64 3.48
N THR A 41 -0.57 -1.44 3.90
CA THR A 41 -1.40 -0.24 3.92
C THR A 41 -0.92 0.73 2.85
N VAL A 42 -1.84 1.27 2.06
CA VAL A 42 -1.56 2.22 0.97
C VAL A 42 -2.55 3.38 1.00
N GLU A 43 -2.23 4.47 0.32
CA GLU A 43 -3.19 5.57 0.14
C GLU A 43 -4.15 5.27 -1.03
N ALA A 44 -5.32 5.90 -1.00
CA ALA A 44 -6.21 5.92 -2.15
C ALA A 44 -5.50 6.50 -3.39
N GLY A 45 -5.64 5.81 -4.51
CA GLY A 45 -4.96 6.08 -5.79
C GLY A 45 -3.63 5.33 -5.97
N THR A 46 -3.15 4.58 -4.98
CA THR A 46 -1.93 3.79 -5.10
C THR A 46 -2.11 2.60 -6.05
N LYS A 47 -1.08 2.35 -6.86
CA LYS A 47 -1.00 1.22 -7.78
C LYS A 47 -0.19 0.10 -7.12
N VAL A 48 -0.78 -1.07 -6.89
CA VAL A 48 -0.09 -2.25 -6.35
C VAL A 48 0.27 -3.19 -7.50
N THR A 49 1.50 -3.68 -7.51
CA THR A 49 1.98 -4.64 -8.52
C THR A 49 2.31 -5.99 -7.88
N TRP A 50 1.81 -7.07 -8.45
CA TRP A 50 2.20 -8.43 -8.12
C TRP A 50 3.18 -8.95 -9.17
N VAL A 51 4.23 -9.64 -8.75
CA VAL A 51 5.27 -10.21 -9.62
C VAL A 51 5.43 -11.69 -9.30
N TRP A 52 5.39 -12.55 -10.32
CA TRP A 52 5.55 -14.00 -10.15
C TRP A 52 7.01 -14.39 -10.24
N GLU A 53 7.54 -14.97 -9.17
CA GLU A 53 8.89 -15.54 -9.07
C GLU A 53 8.88 -17.01 -8.63
N ASP A 54 7.69 -17.63 -8.51
CA ASP A 54 7.49 -19.01 -8.02
C ASP A 54 7.38 -20.07 -9.13
N ALA A 55 7.94 -19.81 -10.32
CA ALA A 55 7.85 -20.74 -11.44
C ALA A 55 8.48 -22.11 -11.09
N PRO A 56 7.87 -23.24 -11.49
CA PRO A 56 6.75 -23.37 -12.43
C PRO A 56 5.36 -23.41 -11.79
N MET A 57 5.22 -23.06 -10.50
CA MET A 57 3.92 -23.08 -9.83
C MET A 57 3.03 -21.94 -10.35
N GLU A 58 1.77 -22.26 -10.64
CA GLU A 58 0.80 -21.26 -11.07
C GLU A 58 0.01 -20.70 -9.89
N HIS A 59 -0.15 -19.37 -9.87
CA HIS A 59 -0.92 -18.64 -8.89
C HIS A 59 -1.78 -17.58 -9.57
N ASN A 60 -2.90 -17.21 -8.96
CA ASN A 60 -3.63 -16.00 -9.30
C ASN A 60 -3.75 -15.09 -8.06
N VAL A 61 -4.12 -13.84 -8.30
CA VAL A 61 -4.50 -12.86 -7.29
C VAL A 61 -5.97 -12.59 -7.49
N HIS A 62 -6.80 -12.94 -6.51
CA HIS A 62 -8.26 -12.76 -6.56
C HIS A 62 -8.73 -12.04 -5.30
N GLY A 63 -9.23 -10.82 -5.46
CA GLY A 63 -9.93 -10.06 -4.41
C GLY A 63 -11.23 -9.47 -4.92
N ASP A 64 -11.95 -8.74 -4.07
CA ASP A 64 -13.21 -8.12 -4.46
C ASP A 64 -12.98 -7.00 -5.50
N GLY A 65 -13.44 -7.24 -6.74
CA GLY A 65 -13.30 -6.29 -7.84
C GLY A 65 -11.98 -6.34 -8.62
N PHE A 66 -11.07 -7.28 -8.32
CA PHE A 66 -9.83 -7.47 -9.08
C PHE A 66 -9.39 -8.93 -9.14
N GLU A 67 -8.96 -9.36 -10.32
CA GLU A 67 -8.50 -10.73 -10.56
C GLU A 67 -7.38 -10.73 -11.61
N SER A 68 -6.30 -11.47 -11.35
CA SER A 68 -5.28 -11.78 -12.35
C SER A 68 -5.60 -13.09 -13.07
N PRO A 69 -5.05 -13.34 -14.26
CA PRO A 69 -4.97 -14.70 -14.79
C PRO A 69 -4.23 -15.63 -13.82
N LEU A 70 -4.54 -16.92 -13.91
CA LEU A 70 -3.69 -17.98 -13.36
C LEU A 70 -2.41 -18.06 -14.21
N GLN A 71 -1.25 -17.82 -13.60
CA GLN A 71 0.03 -17.76 -14.30
C GLN A 71 1.20 -18.16 -13.39
N ALA A 72 2.33 -18.55 -13.97
CA ALA A 72 3.56 -18.92 -13.25
C ALA A 72 4.67 -17.85 -13.31
N GLU A 73 4.54 -16.89 -14.22
CA GLU A 73 5.51 -15.80 -14.44
C GLU A 73 4.77 -14.54 -14.92
N GLY A 74 5.44 -13.40 -14.83
CA GLY A 74 4.90 -12.11 -15.28
C GLY A 74 4.42 -11.22 -14.14
N THR A 75 3.57 -10.26 -14.46
CA THR A 75 3.09 -9.25 -13.50
C THR A 75 1.60 -8.99 -13.64
N PHE A 76 0.99 -8.55 -12.55
CA PHE A 76 -0.38 -8.06 -12.49
C PHE A 76 -0.40 -6.76 -11.70
N THR A 77 -1.27 -5.83 -12.07
CA THR A 77 -1.32 -4.51 -11.43
C THR A 77 -2.77 -4.07 -11.23
N HIS A 78 -3.05 -3.51 -10.05
CA HIS A 78 -4.35 -2.93 -9.72
C HIS A 78 -4.17 -1.59 -9.01
N THR A 79 -5.01 -0.60 -9.33
CA THR A 79 -5.03 0.70 -8.66
C THR A 79 -6.22 0.76 -7.71
N PHE A 80 -5.94 0.95 -6.43
CA PHE A 80 -6.97 1.03 -5.39
C PHE A 80 -7.36 2.48 -5.15
N ASN A 81 -8.52 2.89 -5.67
CA ASN A 81 -8.97 4.29 -5.60
C ASN A 81 -9.90 4.59 -4.42
N GLU A 82 -10.44 3.56 -3.77
CA GLU A 82 -11.44 3.70 -2.73
C GLU A 82 -10.85 3.26 -1.38
N VAL A 83 -11.16 4.01 -0.33
CA VAL A 83 -10.77 3.68 1.05
C VAL A 83 -11.51 2.42 1.48
N GLY A 84 -10.78 1.48 2.08
CA GLY A 84 -11.36 0.20 2.47
C GLY A 84 -10.31 -0.86 2.77
N THR A 85 -10.79 -2.05 3.09
CA THR A 85 -9.95 -3.24 3.27
C THR A 85 -10.31 -4.24 2.18
N TYR A 86 -9.30 -4.67 1.43
CA TYR A 86 -9.41 -5.58 0.32
C TYR A 86 -8.64 -6.86 0.63
N ASP A 87 -9.36 -7.87 1.10
CA ASP A 87 -8.82 -9.21 1.24
C ASP A 87 -8.71 -9.88 -0.12
N TYR A 88 -7.66 -10.65 -0.32
CA TYR A 88 -7.43 -11.39 -1.55
C TYR A 88 -6.74 -12.73 -1.28
N GLN A 89 -6.89 -13.65 -2.23
CA GLN A 89 -6.36 -15.01 -2.12
C GLN A 89 -5.85 -15.54 -3.46
N CYS A 90 -5.19 -16.69 -3.42
CA CYS A 90 -4.95 -17.55 -4.57
C CYS A 90 -6.04 -18.64 -4.60
N ASP A 91 -6.74 -18.80 -5.73
CA ASP A 91 -7.82 -19.77 -5.87
C ASP A 91 -7.38 -21.24 -5.81
N PRO A 92 -6.31 -21.67 -6.51
CA PRO A 92 -5.81 -23.04 -6.38
C PRO A 92 -5.15 -23.31 -5.02
N HIS A 93 -4.74 -22.26 -4.30
CA HIS A 93 -4.02 -22.34 -3.04
C HIS A 93 -4.66 -21.45 -1.96
N PRO A 94 -5.82 -21.83 -1.39
CA PRO A 94 -6.61 -20.94 -0.51
C PRO A 94 -5.94 -20.54 0.82
N PHE A 95 -4.78 -21.12 1.14
CA PHE A 95 -3.95 -20.70 2.28
C PHE A 95 -3.08 -19.48 1.97
N MET A 96 -2.87 -19.16 0.69
CA MET A 96 -2.22 -17.94 0.27
C MET A 96 -3.23 -16.80 0.32
N THR A 97 -3.07 -15.93 1.31
CA THR A 97 -3.96 -14.79 1.53
C THR A 97 -3.14 -13.52 1.74
N GLY A 98 -3.71 -12.39 1.36
CA GLY A 98 -3.17 -11.08 1.70
C GLY A 98 -4.29 -10.07 1.90
N THR A 99 -3.92 -8.88 2.35
CA THR A 99 -4.85 -7.78 2.64
C THR A 99 -4.24 -6.46 2.21
N ILE A 100 -4.96 -5.71 1.37
CA ILE A 100 -4.63 -4.32 1.06
C ILE A 100 -5.55 -3.43 1.89
N THR A 101 -5.00 -2.66 2.82
CA THR A 101 -5.74 -1.59 3.52
C THR A 101 -5.49 -0.28 2.79
N VAL A 102 -6.55 0.36 2.32
CA VAL A 102 -6.48 1.64 1.63
C VAL A 102 -6.98 2.71 2.58
N VAL A 103 -6.13 3.69 2.89
CA VAL A 103 -6.45 4.85 3.71
C VAL A 103 -6.63 6.09 2.86
N GLU A 104 -7.20 7.14 3.44
CA GLU A 104 -7.28 8.44 2.76
C GLU A 104 -5.88 8.90 2.35
N LYS A 105 -5.80 9.54 1.19
CA LYS A 105 -4.58 10.21 0.77
C LYS A 105 -4.32 11.39 1.70
N GLU A 106 -3.12 11.51 2.23
CA GLU A 106 -2.81 12.66 3.08
C GLU A 106 -2.94 13.97 2.28
N GLY A 107 -3.72 14.93 2.83
CA GLY A 107 -3.94 16.23 2.21
C GLY A 107 -5.00 16.29 1.10
N ALA A 108 -5.87 15.28 0.99
CA ALA A 108 -7.09 15.31 0.16
C ALA A 108 -8.23 16.14 0.76
#